data_AF-A0A3D8GUW2-F1
#
_entry.id   AF-A0A3D8GUW2-F1
#
_cell.length_a   1.000
_cell.length_b   1.000
_cell.length_c   1.000
_cell.angle_alpha   90.00
_cell.angle_beta   90.00
_cell.angle_gamma   90.00
#
_symmetry.space_group_name_H-M   'P 1'
#
loop_
_entity.id
_entity.type
_entity.pdbx_description
1 polymer ?
#
loop_
_entity_poly.entity_id
_entity_poly.type
_entity_poly.pdbx_seq_one_letter_code
_entity_poly.pdbx_strand_id
1 'polypeptide(L)'
;MFTIVKIFVSAAIIAVITEISRRYPVQGGIIAALPIVSVLSIFWLYLQGEHIEKLSKFALGVVWGIPSTVVMLVIIGLALKNSIHLFVSLGLGVAGWLIFLLAQELVVKHFTS
;
A
#
# COMPACT_ATOMS: atom_id res chain seq x y z
N MET A 1 -20.18 6.03 -11.88
CA MET A 1 -21.32 6.61 -11.13
C MET A 1 -21.32 6.28 -9.62
N PHE A 2 -20.17 6.14 -8.95
CA PHE A 2 -20.12 5.97 -7.47
C PHE A 2 -19.01 6.79 -6.79
N THR A 3 -18.46 7.80 -7.47
CA THR A 3 -17.26 8.51 -7.02
C THR A 3 -17.42 9.14 -5.65
N ILE A 4 -18.56 9.79 -5.39
CA ILE A 4 -18.85 10.41 -4.09
C ILE A 4 -18.86 9.35 -2.97
N VAL A 5 -19.55 8.23 -3.19
CA VAL A 5 -19.61 7.13 -2.22
C VAL A 5 -18.21 6.53 -1.98
N LYS A 6 -17.44 6.32 -3.05
CA LYS A 6 -16.04 5.84 -2.96
C LYS A 6 -15.20 6.75 -2.06
N ILE A 7 -15.29 8.07 -2.26
CA ILE A 7 -14.56 9.06 -1.47
C ILE A 7 -14.96 8.98 0.01
N PHE A 8 -16.25 8.98 0.33
CA PHE A 8 -16.71 8.92 1.73
C PHE A 8 -16.30 7.62 2.42
N VAL A 9 -16.42 6.48 1.75
CA VAL A 9 -15.99 5.19 2.31
C VAL A 9 -14.48 5.18 2.54
N SER A 10 -13.68 5.65 1.59
CA SER A 10 -12.22 5.73 1.74
C SER A 10 -11.81 6.67 2.89
N ALA A 11 -12.43 7.84 3.00
CA ALA A 11 -12.16 8.78 4.07
C ALA A 11 -12.56 8.21 5.44
N ALA A 12 -13.71 7.53 5.54
CA ALA A 12 -14.16 6.89 6.77
C ALA A 12 -13.19 5.79 7.22
N ILE A 13 -12.69 4.95 6.29
CA ILE A 13 -11.68 3.92 6.59
C ILE A 13 -10.41 4.56 7.15
N ILE A 14 -9.88 5.60 6.49
CA ILE A 14 -8.67 6.30 6.95
C ILE A 14 -8.89 6.90 8.34
N ALA A 15 -10.05 7.53 8.58
CA ALA A 15 -10.39 8.13 9.87
C ALA A 15 -10.43 7.07 10.99
N VAL A 16 -11.08 5.93 10.76
CA VAL A 16 -11.16 4.83 11.72
C VAL A 16 -9.77 4.27 12.03
N ILE A 17 -8.96 3.97 11.00
CA ILE A 17 -7.60 3.44 11.18
C ILE A 17 -6.73 4.44 11.94
N THR A 18 -6.86 5.73 11.64
CA THR A 18 -6.09 6.78 12.32
C THR A 18 -6.49 6.89 13.80
N GLU A 19 -7.78 6.86 14.12
CA GLU A 19 -8.24 6.94 15.51
C GLU A 19 -7.82 5.71 16.32
N ILE A 20 -7.90 4.51 15.73
CA ILE A 20 -7.37 3.29 16.36
C ILE A 20 -5.86 3.41 16.57
N SER A 21 -5.11 3.88 15.56
CA SER A 21 -3.66 4.05 15.65
C SER A 21 -3.24 5.08 16.70
N ARG A 22 -4.04 6.12 16.94
CA ARG A 22 -3.78 7.11 18.00
C ARG A 22 -3.87 6.49 19.39
N ARG A 23 -4.83 5.57 19.61
CA ARG A 23 -5.02 4.90 20.92
C ARG A 23 -4.14 3.66 21.07
N TYR A 24 -3.93 2.91 19.99
CA TYR A 24 -3.20 1.64 19.95
C TYR A 24 -2.25 1.59 18.75
N PRO A 25 -1.06 2.21 18.81
CA PRO A 25 -0.17 2.36 17.65
C PRO A 25 0.23 1.05 16.98
N VAL A 26 0.56 0.01 17.77
CA VAL A 26 0.98 -1.30 17.24
C VAL A 26 -0.17 -1.99 16.50
N GLN A 27 -1.37 -2.01 17.11
CA GLN A 27 -2.55 -2.64 16.52
C GLN A 27 -3.04 -1.85 15.30
N GLY A 28 -3.01 -0.53 15.38
CA GLY A 28 -3.30 0.36 14.26
C GLY A 28 -2.35 0.14 13.08
N GLY A 29 -1.06 -0.08 13.35
CA GLY A 29 -0.08 -0.46 12.33
C GLY A 29 -0.39 -1.80 11.65
N ILE A 30 -0.80 -2.82 12.42
CA ILE A 30 -1.23 -4.12 11.87
C ILE A 30 -2.46 -3.97 10.98
N ILE A 31 -3.46 -3.20 11.41
CA ILE A 31 -4.67 -2.93 10.62
C ILE A 31 -4.32 -2.14 9.36
N ALA A 32 -3.45 -1.13 9.47
CA ALA A 32 -2.99 -0.34 8.33
C ALA A 32 -2.17 -1.14 7.32
N ALA A 33 -1.50 -2.22 7.76
CA ALA A 33 -0.76 -3.11 6.88
C ALA A 33 -1.67 -4.01 6.01
N LEU A 34 -2.95 -4.15 6.37
CA LEU A 34 -3.91 -4.87 5.53
C LEU A 34 -4.10 -4.10 4.21
N PRO A 35 -4.19 -4.79 3.06
CA PRO A 35 -4.40 -4.16 1.75
C PRO A 35 -5.87 -3.73 1.55
N ILE A 36 -6.44 -3.01 2.53
CA ILE A 36 -7.87 -2.63 2.58
C ILE A 36 -8.24 -1.80 1.35
N VAL A 37 -7.37 -0.87 0.95
CA VAL A 37 -7.57 -0.04 -0.25
C VAL A 37 -7.61 -0.90 -1.51
N SER A 38 -6.75 -1.91 -1.61
CA SER A 38 -6.72 -2.85 -2.74
C SER A 38 -7.97 -3.73 -2.77
N VAL A 39 -8.39 -4.28 -1.62
CA VAL A 39 -9.60 -5.09 -1.51
C VAL A 39 -10.83 -4.27 -1.89
N LEU A 40 -10.93 -3.04 -1.38
CA LEU A 40 -12.00 -2.11 -1.73
C LEU A 40 -11.99 -1.78 -3.23
N SER A 41 -10.81 -1.63 -3.82
CA SER A 41 -10.66 -1.40 -5.27
C SER A 41 -11.17 -2.59 -6.09
N ILE A 42 -10.84 -3.83 -5.69
CA ILE A 42 -11.37 -5.05 -6.33
C ILE A 42 -12.90 -5.08 -6.24
N PHE A 43 -13.46 -4.78 -5.07
CA PHE A 43 -14.91 -4.73 -4.88
C PHE A 43 -15.58 -3.73 -5.83
N TRP A 44 -15.00 -2.53 -5.97
CA TRP A 44 -15.53 -1.55 -6.91
C TRP A 44 -15.39 -1.96 -8.37
N LEU A 45 -14.25 -2.54 -8.76
CA LEU A 45 -14.04 -3.04 -10.13
C LEU A 45 -15.07 -4.14 -10.46
N TYR A 46 -15.32 -5.05 -9.51
CA TYR A 46 -16.35 -6.07 -9.64
C TYR A 46 -17.74 -5.47 -9.89
N LEU A 47 -18.16 -4.50 -9.06
CA LEU A 47 -19.46 -3.81 -9.23
C LEU A 47 -19.57 -3.04 -10.54
N GLN A 48 -18.44 -2.64 -11.13
CA GLN A 48 -18.41 -1.97 -12.43
C GLN A 48 -18.44 -2.95 -13.62
N GLY A 49 -18.54 -4.26 -13.36
CA GLY A 49 -18.65 -5.30 -14.39
C GLY A 49 -17.31 -5.68 -15.01
N GLU A 50 -16.19 -5.41 -14.35
CA GLU A 50 -14.87 -5.80 -14.85
C GLU A 50 -14.68 -7.32 -14.85
N HIS A 51 -13.96 -7.82 -15.85
CA HIS A 51 -13.72 -9.24 -16.04
C HIS A 51 -12.87 -9.85 -14.90
N ILE A 52 -13.18 -11.10 -14.53
CA ILE A 52 -12.50 -11.80 -13.43
C ILE A 52 -10.99 -11.93 -13.65
N GLU A 53 -10.54 -12.04 -14.90
CA GLU A 53 -9.12 -12.07 -15.26
C GLU A 53 -8.43 -10.75 -14.90
N LYS A 54 -9.11 -9.62 -15.06
CA LYS A 54 -8.57 -8.30 -14.72
C LYS A 54 -8.50 -8.11 -13.20
N LEU A 55 -9.51 -8.58 -12.47
CA LEU A 55 -9.51 -8.60 -11.01
C LEU A 55 -8.36 -9.46 -10.47
N SER A 56 -8.16 -10.65 -11.04
CA SER A 56 -7.06 -11.55 -10.68
C SER A 56 -5.69 -10.91 -10.94
N LYS A 57 -5.50 -10.32 -12.14
CA LYS A 57 -4.27 -9.58 -12.48
C LYS A 57 -4.01 -8.42 -11.53
N PHE A 58 -5.04 -7.68 -11.14
CA PHE A 58 -4.92 -6.60 -10.16
C PHE A 58 -4.49 -7.14 -8.78
N ALA A 59 -5.13 -8.20 -8.29
CA ALA A 59 -4.79 -8.81 -7.01
C ALA A 59 -3.34 -9.33 -6.99
N LEU A 60 -2.90 -10.01 -8.05
CA LEU A 60 -1.51 -10.47 -8.19
C LEU A 60 -0.52 -9.30 -8.31
N GLY A 61 -0.89 -8.24 -9.01
CA GLY A 61 -0.10 -7.01 -9.09
C GLY A 61 0.11 -6.37 -7.71
N VAL A 62 -0.93 -6.35 -6.87
CA VAL A 62 -0.82 -5.87 -5.48
C VAL A 62 0.15 -6.74 -4.68
N VAL A 63 0.05 -8.07 -4.77
CA VAL A 63 0.98 -8.99 -4.11
C VAL A 63 2.42 -8.72 -4.52
N TRP A 64 2.66 -8.47 -5.80
CA TRP A 64 3.99 -8.15 -6.33
C TRP A 64 4.58 -6.86 -5.76
N GLY A 65 3.73 -5.88 -5.42
CA GLY A 65 4.15 -4.61 -4.81
C GLY A 65 4.39 -4.66 -3.30
N ILE A 66 3.97 -5.72 -2.60
CA ILE A 66 4.12 -5.84 -1.14
C ILE A 66 5.59 -5.82 -0.69
N PRO A 67 6.52 -6.59 -1.29
CA PRO A 67 7.92 -6.60 -0.85
C PRO A 67 8.55 -5.20 -0.84
N SER A 68 8.33 -4.42 -1.90
CA SER A 68 8.81 -3.04 -1.97
C SER A 68 8.15 -2.14 -0.90
N THR A 69 6.86 -2.34 -0.64
CA THR A 69 6.12 -1.62 0.42
C THR A 69 6.69 -1.91 1.82
N VAL A 70 7.14 -3.14 2.08
CA VAL A 70 7.83 -3.49 3.33
C VAL A 70 9.14 -2.70 3.45
N VAL A 71 9.94 -2.64 2.38
CA VAL A 71 11.19 -1.85 2.36
C VAL A 71 10.93 -0.37 2.66
N MET A 72 9.90 0.22 2.07
CA MET A 72 9.48 1.59 2.35
C MET A 72 9.18 1.81 3.84
N LEU A 73 8.37 0.93 4.44
CA LEU A 73 7.97 1.06 5.85
C LEU A 73 9.16 0.86 6.80
N VAL A 74 10.10 -0.04 6.47
CA VAL A 74 11.35 -0.22 7.23
C VAL A 74 12.19 1.05 7.19
N ILE A 75 12.39 1.64 6.01
CA ILE A 75 13.16 2.90 5.86
C ILE A 75 12.50 4.02 6.66
N ILE A 76 11.19 4.22 6.52
CA ILE A 76 10.45 5.26 7.25
C ILE A 76 10.56 5.03 8.76
N GLY A 77 10.32 3.79 9.22
CA GLY A 77 10.35 3.45 10.65
C GLY A 77 11.73 3.66 11.28
N LEU A 78 12.80 3.24 10.59
CA LEU A 78 14.18 3.46 11.04
C LEU A 78 14.57 4.94 11.00
N ALA A 79 14.19 5.67 9.96
CA ALA A 79 14.49 7.10 9.85
C ALA A 79 13.81 7.90 10.98
N LEU A 80 12.52 7.65 11.22
CA LEU A 80 11.78 8.28 12.33
C LEU A 80 12.35 7.89 13.71
N LYS A 81 12.78 6.64 13.90
CA LYS A 81 13.44 6.19 15.14
C LYS A 81 14.75 6.94 15.40
N ASN A 82 15.46 7.35 14.35
CA ASN A 82 16.69 8.15 14.43
C ASN A 82 16.43 9.67 14.44
N SER A 83 15.20 10.11 14.74
CA SER A 83 14.82 11.53 14.81
C SER A 83 14.98 12.30 13.48
N ILE A 84 14.99 11.60 12.34
CA ILE A 84 14.96 12.25 11.02
C ILE A 84 13.59 12.88 10.78
N HIS A 85 13.57 14.08 10.21
CA HIS A 85 12.35 14.83 9.92
C HIS A 85 11.37 14.02 9.05
N LEU A 86 10.07 14.09 9.37
CA LEU A 86 9.01 13.26 8.75
C LEU A 86 9.05 13.28 7.22
N PHE A 87 9.08 14.46 6.61
CA PHE A 87 9.05 14.58 5.15
C PHE A 87 10.29 13.99 4.48
N VAL A 88 11.44 14.06 5.14
CA VAL A 88 12.68 13.43 4.66
C VAL A 88 12.56 11.91 4.77
N SER A 89 12.05 11.39 5.89
CA SER A 89 11.80 9.96 6.10
C SER A 89 10.84 9.40 5.05
N LEU A 90 9.75 10.12 4.74
CA LEU A 90 8.81 9.75 3.67
C LEU A 90 9.49 9.75 2.30
N GLY A 91 10.27 10.79 1.99
CA GLY A 91 11.02 10.89 0.74
C GLY A 91 12.00 9.73 0.54
N LEU A 92 12.77 9.39 1.59
CA LEU A 92 13.68 8.24 1.59
C LEU A 92 12.92 6.91 1.43
N GLY A 93 11.77 6.76 2.09
CA GLY A 93 10.91 5.59 1.95
C GLY A 93 10.44 5.38 0.51
N VAL A 94 9.90 6.43 -0.11
CA VAL A 94 9.42 6.38 -1.51
C VAL A 94 10.58 6.11 -2.48
N ALA A 95 11.75 6.72 -2.26
CA ALA A 95 12.94 6.45 -3.07
C ALA A 95 13.38 4.98 -2.93
N GLY A 96 13.43 4.45 -1.71
CA GLY A 96 13.75 3.05 -1.46
C GLY A 96 12.74 2.08 -2.09
N TRP A 97 11.44 2.42 -2.03
CA TRP A 97 10.38 1.68 -2.70
C TRP A 97 10.61 1.59 -4.22
N LEU A 98 10.88 2.73 -4.86
CA LEU A 98 11.11 2.78 -6.31
C LEU A 98 12.35 1.96 -6.70
N ILE A 99 13.46 2.15 -5.99
CA ILE A 99 14.72 1.43 -6.26
C ILE A 99 14.52 -0.07 -6.10
N PHE A 100 13.88 -0.50 -5.01
CA PHE A 100 13.66 -1.92 -4.75
C PHE A 100 12.71 -2.56 -5.77
N LEU A 101 11.63 -1.86 -6.14
CA LEU A 101 10.70 -2.36 -7.15
C LEU A 101 11.39 -2.55 -8.51
N LEU A 102 12.20 -1.57 -8.93
CA LEU A 102 12.97 -1.67 -10.17
C LEU A 102 13.99 -2.80 -10.12
N ALA A 103 14.70 -2.94 -9.00
CA ALA A 103 15.63 -4.06 -8.80
C ALA A 103 14.91 -5.41 -8.88
N GLN A 104 13.75 -5.55 -8.23
CA GLN A 104 12.90 -6.74 -8.27
C GLN A 104 12.46 -7.07 -9.71
N GLU A 105 12.05 -6.08 -10.49
CA GLU A 105 11.69 -6.30 -11.89
C GLU A 105 12.89 -6.72 -12.76
N LEU A 106 14.06 -6.12 -12.55
CA LEU A 106 15.28 -6.48 -13.28
C LEU A 106 15.70 -7.91 -13.00
N VAL A 107 15.64 -8.32 -11.73
CA VAL A 107 15.95 -9.69 -11.30
C VAL A 107 14.99 -10.68 -11.96
N VAL A 108 13.68 -10.43 -11.91
CA VAL A 108 12.72 -11.34 -12.55
C VAL A 108 12.92 -11.41 -14.05
N LYS A 109 13.09 -10.25 -14.72
CA LYS A 109 13.36 -10.21 -16.16
C LYS A 109 14.60 -11.02 -16.54
N HIS A 110 15.64 -11.00 -15.71
CA HIS A 110 16.85 -11.78 -15.94
C HIS A 110 16.62 -13.30 -15.87
N PHE A 111 15.71 -13.78 -15.02
CA PHE A 111 15.40 -15.21 -14.89
C PHE A 111 14.34 -15.70 -15.88
N THR A 112 13.48 -14.81 -16.41
CA THR A 112 12.42 -15.15 -17.35
C THR A 112 12.75 -14.85 -18.82
N SER A 113 13.92 -14.25 -19.09
CA SER A 113 14.45 -14.01 -20.43
C SER A 113 15.41 -15.10 -20.86
#